data_AF-A0A6B3PBQ1-F1
#
_entry.id   AF-A0A6B3PBQ1-F1
#
_cell.length_a   1.000
_cell.length_b   1.000
_cell.length_c   1.000
_cell.angle_alpha   90.00
_cell.angle_beta   90.00
_cell.angle_gamma   90.00
#
_symmetry.space_group_name_H-M   'P 1'
#
loop_
_entity.id
_entity.type
_entity.pdbx_description
1 polymer ?
#
loop_
_entity_poly.entity_id
_entity_poly.type
_entity_poly.pdbx_seq_one_letter_code
_entity_poly.pdbx_strand_id
1 'polypeptide(L)'
;MDEYFNDYEFDNLNFYRENHGKQLYYNWGGEVWWIESPGKPQEKLFSIIGMNATKVFIKPHPEYGEAGHRINREICLFCDSSTQEVLDYWRPREEVKEVPVVHIANRMVQGFVSPKKIVIPQNSGYVKKVIIFFVGLIPHRLHGVQNYLG
;
A
#
# COMPACT_ATOMS: atom_id res chain seq x y z
N MET A 1 -8.04 -22.16 -12.81
CA MET A 1 -8.74 -20.94 -12.34
C MET A 1 -9.72 -21.46 -11.32
N ASP A 2 -9.29 -21.56 -10.07
CA ASP A 2 -10.08 -22.25 -9.05
C ASP A 2 -11.23 -21.34 -8.66
N GLU A 3 -12.43 -21.81 -8.91
CA GLU A 3 -13.68 -21.15 -8.57
C GLU A 3 -13.84 -21.14 -7.04
N TYR A 4 -14.11 -19.96 -6.50
CA TYR A 4 -14.17 -19.66 -5.06
C TYR A 4 -15.46 -20.20 -4.42
N PHE A 5 -15.57 -21.52 -4.30
CA PHE A 5 -16.71 -22.19 -3.67
C PHE A 5 -16.61 -22.29 -2.13
N ASN A 6 -15.52 -21.82 -1.53
CA ASN A 6 -15.26 -21.93 -0.08
C ASN A 6 -14.97 -20.56 0.55
N ASP A 7 -15.13 -20.47 1.87
CA ASP A 7 -14.71 -19.31 2.68
C ASP A 7 -13.23 -19.00 2.44
N TYR A 8 -12.91 -17.70 2.34
CA TYR A 8 -11.52 -17.27 2.20
C TYR A 8 -10.91 -17.06 3.58
N GLU A 9 -10.03 -17.96 3.97
CA GLU A 9 -9.25 -17.84 5.19
C GLU A 9 -7.90 -17.17 4.92
N PHE A 10 -7.63 -16.07 5.63
CA PHE A 10 -6.36 -15.38 5.62
C PHE A 10 -5.76 -15.34 7.02
N ASP A 11 -4.65 -16.04 7.20
CA ASP A 11 -3.80 -15.94 8.39
C ASP A 11 -2.59 -15.07 8.04
N ASN A 12 -2.53 -13.87 8.62
CA ASN A 12 -1.41 -12.97 8.37
C ASN A 12 -0.07 -13.57 8.83
N LEU A 13 -0.05 -14.46 9.84
CA LEU A 13 1.18 -15.01 10.38
C LEU A 13 1.80 -16.02 9.41
N ASN A 14 0.99 -16.76 8.67
CA ASN A 14 1.48 -17.64 7.60
C ASN A 14 2.20 -16.85 6.51
N PHE A 15 1.67 -15.69 6.12
CA PHE A 15 2.37 -14.78 5.20
C PHE A 15 3.76 -14.38 5.73
N TYR A 16 3.88 -14.06 7.03
CA TYR A 16 5.18 -13.73 7.63
C TYR A 16 6.13 -14.95 7.70
N ARG A 17 5.62 -16.17 7.92
CA ARG A 17 6.43 -17.41 7.91
C ARG A 17 6.97 -17.70 6.51
N GLU A 18 6.10 -17.67 5.50
CA GLU A 18 6.47 -17.94 4.10
C GLU A 18 7.45 -16.92 3.53
N ASN A 19 7.41 -15.68 4.05
CA ASN A 19 8.24 -14.58 3.59
C ASN A 19 9.34 -14.18 4.57
N HIS A 20 9.59 -14.98 5.61
CA HIS A 20 10.57 -14.67 6.64
C HIS A 20 11.95 -14.36 6.03
N GLY A 21 12.49 -13.19 6.38
CA GLY A 21 13.79 -12.71 5.92
C GLY A 21 13.82 -12.21 4.47
N LYS A 22 12.73 -12.35 3.71
CA LYS A 22 12.65 -11.91 2.31
C LYS A 22 12.42 -10.41 2.21
N GLN A 23 12.98 -9.83 1.15
CA GLN A 23 12.67 -8.48 0.70
C GLN A 23 11.49 -8.54 -0.26
N LEU A 24 10.43 -7.81 0.07
CA LEU A 24 9.21 -7.70 -0.71
C LEU A 24 9.10 -6.29 -1.29
N TYR A 25 8.64 -6.20 -2.53
CA TYR A 25 8.32 -4.94 -3.19
C TYR A 25 6.87 -5.00 -3.62
N TYR A 26 6.13 -3.92 -3.45
CA TYR A 26 4.75 -3.84 -3.92
C TYR A 26 4.43 -2.41 -4.32
N ASN A 27 3.74 -2.27 -5.43
CA ASN A 27 3.15 -1.01 -5.88
C ASN A 27 1.66 -1.01 -5.51
N TRP A 28 1.12 0.19 -5.33
CA TRP A 28 -0.29 0.40 -5.09
C TRP A 28 -0.72 1.73 -5.68
N GLY A 29 -2.03 1.87 -5.87
CA GLY A 29 -2.63 3.10 -6.34
C GLY A 29 -4.04 3.23 -5.81
N GLY A 30 -4.55 4.45 -5.84
CA GLY A 30 -5.88 4.75 -5.32
C GLY A 30 -6.34 6.14 -5.70
N GLU A 31 -7.52 6.47 -5.21
CA GLU A 31 -8.17 7.74 -5.44
C GLU A 31 -8.61 8.30 -4.10
N VAL A 32 -8.43 9.61 -3.92
CA VAL A 32 -8.89 10.31 -2.73
C VAL A 32 -10.13 11.12 -3.08
N TRP A 33 -11.15 10.95 -2.26
CA TRP A 33 -12.46 11.52 -2.48
C TRP A 33 -12.93 12.28 -1.24
N TRP A 34 -13.77 13.29 -1.46
CA TRP A 34 -14.31 14.18 -0.44
C TRP A 34 -15.81 14.40 -0.62
N ILE A 35 -16.52 14.61 0.49
CA ILE A 35 -17.92 15.02 0.50
C ILE A 35 -18.05 16.19 1.48
N GLU A 36 -18.43 17.37 0.98
CA GLU A 36 -18.50 18.59 1.79
C GLU A 36 -19.58 18.53 2.87
N SER A 37 -20.77 18.00 2.55
CA SER A 37 -21.88 17.84 3.48
C SER A 37 -22.81 16.70 3.06
N PRO A 38 -23.65 16.16 3.96
CA PRO A 38 -24.64 15.15 3.61
C PRO A 38 -25.51 15.59 2.42
N GLY A 39 -25.69 14.70 1.43
CA GLY A 39 -26.49 14.96 0.23
C GLY A 39 -25.78 15.69 -0.91
N LYS A 40 -24.53 16.13 -0.73
CA LYS A 40 -23.70 16.67 -1.82
C LYS A 40 -23.03 15.54 -2.61
N PRO A 41 -22.71 15.74 -3.90
CA PRO A 41 -21.96 14.77 -4.68
C PRO A 41 -20.56 14.57 -4.08
N GLN A 42 -20.03 13.37 -4.26
CA GLN A 42 -18.65 13.04 -3.92
C GLN A 42 -17.72 13.60 -4.99
N GLU A 43 -16.67 14.28 -4.57
CA GLU A 43 -15.69 14.93 -5.42
C GLU A 43 -14.35 14.19 -5.35
N LYS A 44 -13.74 13.90 -6.50
CA LYS A 44 -12.40 13.32 -6.55
C LYS A 44 -11.39 14.46 -6.39
N LEU A 45 -10.54 14.37 -5.37
CA LEU A 45 -9.55 15.41 -5.09
C LEU A 45 -8.24 15.18 -5.86
N PHE A 46 -7.70 13.97 -5.77
CA PHE A 46 -6.45 13.57 -6.41
C PHE A 46 -6.35 12.05 -6.51
N SER A 47 -5.41 11.58 -7.32
CA SER A 47 -5.03 10.17 -7.36
C SER A 47 -3.75 9.99 -6.53
N ILE A 48 -3.51 8.76 -6.08
CA ILE A 48 -2.27 8.40 -5.39
C ILE A 48 -1.66 7.18 -6.05
N ILE A 49 -0.34 7.20 -6.18
CA ILE A 49 0.45 6.03 -6.53
C ILE A 49 1.55 5.88 -5.51
N GLY A 50 1.90 4.64 -5.19
CA GLY A 50 2.92 4.38 -4.20
C GLY A 50 3.61 3.06 -4.39
N MET A 51 4.71 2.92 -3.67
CA MET A 51 5.49 1.70 -3.63
C MET A 51 6.10 1.53 -2.26
N ASN A 52 6.24 0.27 -1.87
CA ASN A 52 6.94 -0.13 -0.67
C ASN A 52 8.08 -1.09 -0.96
N ALA A 53 9.12 -0.98 -0.15
CA ALA A 53 10.16 -1.97 -0.01
C ALA A 53 10.13 -2.47 1.45
N THR A 54 9.60 -3.67 1.65
CA THR A 54 9.36 -4.24 2.99
C THR A 54 10.17 -5.50 3.20
N LYS A 55 10.92 -5.55 4.29
CA LYS A 55 11.51 -6.78 4.82
C LYS A 55 10.67 -7.29 5.98
N VAL A 56 10.31 -8.56 5.94
CA VAL A 56 9.43 -9.18 6.95
C VAL A 56 10.14 -10.27 7.73
N PHE A 57 9.76 -10.43 8.99
CA PHE A 57 10.32 -11.37 9.94
C PHE A 57 9.22 -11.99 10.80
N ILE A 58 9.51 -13.15 11.33
CA ILE A 58 8.82 -13.76 12.46
C ILE A 58 9.73 -13.54 13.66
N LYS A 59 9.17 -13.05 14.77
CA LYS A 59 9.89 -12.87 16.03
C LYS A 59 9.09 -13.48 17.18
N PRO A 60 9.75 -13.99 18.23
CA PRO A 60 9.07 -14.35 19.47
C PRO A 60 8.29 -13.17 20.04
N HIS A 61 7.10 -13.43 20.57
CA HIS A 61 6.25 -12.42 21.20
C HIS A 61 5.68 -12.94 22.53
N PRO A 62 5.73 -12.16 23.62
CA PRO A 62 5.34 -12.64 24.95
C PRO A 62 3.88 -13.06 25.06
N GLU A 63 2.98 -12.41 24.32
CA GLU A 63 1.53 -12.70 24.36
C GLU A 63 1.10 -13.77 23.34
N TYR A 64 1.77 -13.85 22.20
CA TYR A 64 1.28 -14.61 21.04
C TYR A 64 2.17 -15.81 20.69
N GLY A 65 3.28 -16.01 21.41
CA GLY A 65 4.35 -16.95 21.05
C GLY A 65 5.19 -16.42 19.89
N GLU A 66 4.57 -16.14 18.75
CA GLU A 66 5.18 -15.54 17.56
C GLU A 66 4.37 -14.36 17.04
N ALA A 67 5.05 -13.36 16.47
CA ALA A 67 4.42 -12.25 15.78
C ALA A 67 5.18 -11.86 14.53
N GLY A 68 4.45 -11.26 13.58
CA GLY A 68 5.04 -10.63 12.41
C GLY A 68 5.78 -9.35 12.82
N HIS A 69 6.94 -9.13 12.22
CA HIS A 69 7.68 -7.88 12.34
C HIS A 69 8.09 -7.42 10.95
N ARG A 70 7.91 -6.13 10.67
CA ARG A 70 8.26 -5.56 9.36
C ARG A 70 9.15 -4.34 9.51
N ILE A 71 10.03 -4.18 8.54
CA ILE A 71 10.81 -2.98 8.30
C ILE A 71 10.47 -2.54 6.88
N ASN A 72 9.93 -1.33 6.72
CA ASN A 72 9.34 -0.84 5.49
C ASN A 72 9.94 0.52 5.11
N ARG A 73 10.14 0.73 3.81
CA ARG A 73 10.33 2.05 3.20
C ARG A 73 9.20 2.29 2.23
N GLU A 74 8.73 3.53 2.17
CA GLU A 74 7.55 3.87 1.39
C GLU A 74 7.76 5.16 0.63
N ILE A 75 7.28 5.17 -0.61
CA ILE A 75 7.02 6.38 -1.38
C ILE A 75 5.54 6.41 -1.75
N CYS A 76 4.89 7.56 -1.58
CA CYS A 76 3.58 7.86 -2.13
C CYS A 76 3.63 9.23 -2.79
N LEU A 77 3.20 9.28 -4.05
CA LEU A 77 3.06 10.47 -4.85
C LEU A 77 1.58 10.81 -4.98
N PHE A 78 1.27 12.09 -4.82
CA PHE A 78 -0.05 12.65 -5.10
C PHE A 78 -0.05 13.11 -6.54
N CYS A 79 -1.09 12.74 -7.29
CA CYS A 79 -1.19 12.99 -8.71
C CYS A 79 -2.50 13.71 -9.06
N ASP A 80 -2.47 14.46 -10.15
CA ASP A 80 -3.67 15.09 -10.70
C ASP A 80 -4.71 14.01 -11.00
N SER A 81 -5.96 14.31 -10.64
CA SER A 81 -7.05 13.34 -10.77
C SER A 81 -7.40 13.01 -12.23
N SER A 82 -7.13 13.93 -13.15
CA SER A 82 -7.48 13.86 -14.58
C SER A 82 -6.31 13.43 -15.45
N THR A 83 -5.12 13.99 -15.22
CA THR A 83 -3.93 13.73 -16.05
C THR A 83 -3.02 12.64 -15.49
N GLN A 84 -3.15 12.30 -14.19
CA GLN A 84 -2.26 11.38 -13.46
C GLN A 84 -0.81 11.88 -13.32
N GLU A 85 -0.51 13.13 -13.69
CA GLU A 85 0.80 13.74 -13.46
C GLU A 85 1.04 14.00 -11.98
N VAL A 86 2.29 13.92 -11.54
CA VAL A 86 2.68 14.17 -10.14
C VAL A 86 2.48 15.65 -9.81
N LEU A 87 1.83 15.95 -8.69
CA LEU A 87 1.53 17.30 -8.26
C LEU A 87 2.66 17.88 -7.41
N ASP A 88 3.28 18.96 -7.86
CA ASP A 88 4.13 19.82 -7.01
C ASP A 88 3.29 20.80 -6.18
N TYR A 89 2.14 21.20 -6.74
CA TYR A 89 1.20 22.12 -6.15
C TYR A 89 -0.23 21.62 -6.37
N TRP A 90 -1.12 22.01 -5.46
CA TRP A 90 -2.52 21.64 -5.53
C TRP A 90 -3.41 22.86 -5.33
N ARG A 91 -4.42 22.98 -6.19
CA ARG A 91 -5.50 23.95 -6.07
C ARG A 91 -6.83 23.21 -6.17
N PRO A 92 -7.59 23.07 -5.07
CA PRO A 92 -8.85 22.33 -5.09
C PRO A 92 -9.95 23.01 -5.93
N ARG A 93 -9.93 24.35 -6.00
CA ARG A 93 -10.89 25.18 -6.74
C ARG A 93 -10.20 26.44 -7.23
N GLU A 94 -10.64 27.03 -8.33
CA GLU A 94 -9.97 28.19 -8.95
C GLU A 94 -9.82 29.38 -8.00
N GLU A 95 -10.80 29.59 -7.12
CA GLU A 95 -10.81 30.70 -6.15
C GLU A 95 -9.86 30.50 -4.95
N VAL A 96 -9.35 29.28 -4.76
CA VAL A 96 -8.53 28.92 -3.61
C VAL A 96 -7.05 29.12 -3.94
N LYS A 97 -6.30 29.67 -2.99
CA LYS A 97 -4.85 29.78 -3.11
C LYS A 97 -4.23 28.39 -3.29
N GLU A 98 -3.38 28.28 -4.29
CA GLU A 98 -2.58 27.08 -4.51
C GLU A 98 -1.63 26.81 -3.33
N VAL A 99 -1.51 25.54 -2.95
CA VAL A 99 -0.67 25.07 -1.84
C VAL A 99 0.37 24.05 -2.34
N PRO A 100 1.60 24.06 -1.82
CA PRO A 100 2.59 23.06 -2.19
C PRO A 100 2.16 21.69 -1.68
N VAL A 101 2.42 20.66 -2.48
CA VAL A 101 2.15 19.27 -2.14
C VAL A 101 3.40 18.65 -1.50
N VAL A 102 3.21 17.92 -0.41
CA VAL A 102 4.26 17.14 0.23
C VAL A 102 3.99 15.67 0.01
N HIS A 103 4.78 15.05 -0.86
CA HIS A 103 4.76 13.61 -1.07
C HIS A 103 5.27 12.85 0.16
N ILE A 104 4.83 11.61 0.32
CA ILE A 104 5.29 10.77 1.44
C ILE A 104 6.53 10.03 0.97
N ALA A 105 7.63 10.21 1.70
CA ALA A 105 8.88 9.47 1.47
C ALA A 105 9.45 9.04 2.83
N ASN A 106 9.02 7.88 3.32
CA ASN A 106 9.40 7.37 4.62
C ASN A 106 10.76 6.65 4.54
N ARG A 107 11.75 7.10 5.33
CA ARG A 107 13.09 6.49 5.36
C ARG A 107 13.10 5.06 5.87
N MET A 108 12.46 4.82 7.02
CA MET A 108 12.31 3.49 7.61
C MET A 108 11.18 3.55 8.63
N VAL A 109 10.19 2.68 8.47
CA VAL A 109 9.12 2.44 9.44
C VAL A 109 9.21 0.99 9.87
N GLN A 110 9.21 0.74 11.17
CA GLN A 110 9.20 -0.61 11.71
C GLN A 110 7.99 -0.81 12.62
N GLY A 111 7.48 -2.03 12.66
CA GLY A 111 6.32 -2.33 13.50
C GLY A 111 6.14 -3.82 13.71
N PHE A 112 5.55 -4.13 14.86
CA PHE A 112 4.96 -5.43 15.11
C PHE A 112 3.58 -5.50 14.50
N VAL A 113 3.21 -6.69 14.04
CA VAL A 113 1.88 -6.99 13.53
C VAL A 113 1.35 -8.17 14.32
N SER A 114 0.30 -7.92 15.09
CA SER A 114 -0.37 -8.95 15.86
C SER A 114 -0.91 -10.03 14.92
N PRO A 115 -0.78 -11.32 15.28
CA PRO A 115 -1.40 -12.40 14.53
C PRO A 115 -2.90 -12.15 14.38
N LYS A 116 -3.41 -12.32 13.17
CA LYS A 116 -4.83 -12.15 12.85
C LYS A 116 -5.23 -13.17 11.80
N LYS A 117 -6.24 -13.95 12.15
CA LYS A 117 -6.97 -14.80 11.22
C LYS A 117 -8.25 -14.07 10.82
N ILE A 118 -8.45 -13.92 9.52
CA ILE A 118 -9.63 -13.33 8.92
C ILE A 118 -10.29 -14.42 8.10
N VAL A 119 -11.53 -14.73 8.42
CA VAL A 119 -12.39 -15.55 7.57
C VAL A 119 -13.30 -14.58 6.85
N ILE A 120 -13.24 -14.56 5.52
CA ILE A 120 -14.17 -13.79 4.71
C ILE A 120 -15.21 -14.77 4.19
N PRO A 121 -16.46 -14.70 4.70
CA PRO A 121 -17.50 -15.61 4.30
C PRO A 121 -17.82 -15.48 2.81
N GLN A 122 -18.16 -16.61 2.20
CA GLN A 122 -18.75 -16.63 0.86
C GLN A 122 -19.95 -15.66 0.78
N ASN A 123 -20.13 -15.00 -0.37
CA ASN A 123 -21.26 -14.09 -0.64
C ASN A 123 -21.39 -12.87 0.28
N SER A 124 -20.35 -12.53 1.06
CA SER A 124 -20.38 -11.36 1.95
C SER A 124 -20.45 -10.00 1.24
N GLY A 125 -20.35 -9.97 -0.10
CA GLY A 125 -20.34 -8.75 -0.90
C GLY A 125 -19.05 -7.92 -0.81
N TYR A 126 -18.18 -8.21 0.15
CA TYR A 126 -16.90 -7.52 0.36
C TYR A 126 -15.78 -7.99 -0.58
N VAL A 127 -15.81 -9.24 -1.02
CA VAL A 127 -14.84 -9.78 -1.98
C VAL A 127 -15.42 -9.62 -3.39
N LYS A 128 -15.17 -8.47 -4.00
CA LYS A 128 -15.52 -8.27 -5.42
C LYS A 128 -14.49 -8.92 -6.37
N LYS A 129 -13.22 -8.99 -5.94
CA LYS A 129 -12.11 -9.62 -6.67
C LYS A 129 -10.93 -9.84 -5.71
N VAL A 130 -10.35 -11.04 -5.68
CA VAL A 130 -9.03 -11.26 -5.07
C VAL A 130 -8.00 -11.16 -6.18
N ILE A 131 -7.09 -10.18 -6.08
CA ILE A 131 -5.95 -10.07 -6.99
C ILE A 131 -4.71 -10.47 -6.20
N ILE A 132 -4.24 -11.69 -6.44
CA ILE A 132 -2.95 -12.14 -5.90
C ILE A 132 -1.88 -11.63 -6.87
N PHE A 133 -1.23 -10.53 -6.50
CA PHE A 133 -0.04 -10.09 -7.21
C PHE A 133 1.14 -10.94 -6.73
N PHE A 134 1.58 -11.88 -7.57
CA PHE A 134 2.95 -12.39 -7.45
C PHE A 134 3.87 -11.29 -7.96
N VAL A 135 4.35 -10.45 -7.04
CA VAL A 135 5.47 -9.58 -7.36
C VAL A 135 6.68 -10.50 -7.49
N GLY A 136 6.96 -10.89 -8.73
CA GLY A 136 8.18 -11.61 -9.07
C GLY A 136 9.35 -10.87 -8.42
N LEU A 137 10.26 -11.63 -7.82
CA LEU A 137 11.56 -11.14 -7.36
C LEU A 137 12.11 -10.19 -8.42
N ILE A 138 12.02 -8.89 -8.21
CA ILE A 138 12.75 -7.94 -9.04
C ILE A 138 14.19 -8.10 -8.57
N PRO A 139 15.09 -8.73 -9.34
CA PRO A 139 16.47 -8.87 -8.92
C PRO A 139 17.04 -7.47 -8.76
N HIS A 140 17.50 -7.19 -7.55
CA HIS A 140 18.08 -5.90 -7.20
C HIS A 140 19.33 -5.68 -8.05
N ARG A 141 19.27 -4.83 -9.08
CA ARG A 141 20.45 -4.19 -9.68
C ARG A 141 20.50 -2.75 -9.21
N LEU A 142 21.05 -2.51 -8.03
CA LEU A 142 21.66 -1.22 -7.72
C LEU A 142 23.02 -1.14 -8.43
N HIS A 143 23.02 -1.08 -9.75
CA HIS A 143 24.19 -0.73 -10.55
C HIS A 143 23.77 0.41 -11.48
N GLY A 144 24.23 1.63 -11.18
CA GLY A 144 24.21 2.74 -12.12
C GLY A 144 23.12 3.81 -11.91
N VAL A 145 23.18 4.56 -10.80
CA VAL A 145 22.75 5.97 -10.81
C VAL A 145 24.00 6.80 -10.50
N GLN A 146 24.87 6.87 -11.51
CA GLN A 146 25.89 7.90 -11.63
C GLN A 146 25.47 8.68 -12.87
N ASN A 147 25.42 10.01 -12.76
CA ASN A 147 25.01 10.99 -13.78
C ASN A 147 23.56 11.47 -13.68
N TYR A 148 23.25 12.20 -12.59
CA TYR A 148 22.46 13.45 -12.66
C TYR A 148 22.87 14.36 -11.49
N LEU A 149 24.13 14.80 -11.52
CA LEU A 149 24.61 16.03 -10.88
C LEU A 149 25.80 16.50 -11.74
N GLY A 150 25.54 17.52 -12.56
CA GLY A 150 26.45 18.11 -13.54
C GLY A 150 25.66 18.93 -14.53
#